data_AF-A0A9X7JR74-F1
#
_entry.id   AF-A0A9X7JR74-F1
#
_cell.length_a   1.000
_cell.length_b   1.000
_cell.length_c   1.000
_cell.angle_alpha   90.00
_cell.angle_beta   90.00
_cell.angle_gamma   90.00
#
_symmetry.space_group_name_H-M   'P 1'
#
loop_
_entity.id
_entity.type
_entity.pdbx_description
1 polymer ?
#
loop_
_entity_poly.entity_id
_entity_poly.type
_entity_poly.pdbx_seq_one_letter_code
_entity_poly.pdbx_strand_id
1 'polypeptide(L)'
;MRYGILGTTQAYSGDGRAAALGGARLRALLAALALHPGRVRTAEALIDAVWDDEPPADAAGALQALVGRLRRAIGHAAVASAAGGYRLCAGPEDVDLHRFQQLAEEGTCPPARSPSGCADWRRRASSA
;
A
#
# COMPACT_ATOMS: atom_id res chain seq x y z
N MET A 1 2.23 -4.35 12.12
CA MET A 1 1.42 -4.93 11.01
C MET A 1 2.19 -4.67 9.73
N ARG A 2 2.00 -5.45 8.66
CA ARG A 2 2.58 -5.16 7.34
C ARG A 2 1.51 -5.19 6.27
N TYR A 3 1.63 -4.36 5.26
CA TYR A 3 0.62 -4.18 4.21
C TYR A 3 1.26 -4.35 2.84
N GLY A 4 0.65 -5.21 2.02
CA GLY A 4 1.05 -5.45 0.64
C GLY A 4 0.05 -4.84 -0.32
N ILE A 5 0.48 -3.93 -1.19
CA ILE A 5 -0.37 -3.25 -2.17
C ILE A 5 0.17 -3.31 -3.60
N LEU A 6 1.39 -3.83 -3.83
CA LEU A 6 1.99 -4.03 -5.16
C LEU A 6 1.42 -5.27 -5.90
N GLY A 7 0.20 -5.66 -5.57
CA GLY A 7 -0.46 -6.87 -6.05
C GLY A 7 -1.85 -6.97 -5.43
N THR A 8 -2.30 -8.20 -5.13
CA THR A 8 -3.55 -8.34 -4.35
C THR A 8 -3.35 -7.74 -2.97
N THR A 9 -4.22 -6.81 -2.57
CA THR A 9 -4.09 -6.14 -1.28
C THR A 9 -4.15 -7.15 -0.13
N GLN A 10 -3.10 -7.14 0.69
CA GLN A 10 -2.89 -8.06 1.82
C GLN A 10 -2.49 -7.30 3.08
N ALA A 11 -2.79 -7.87 4.24
CA ALA A 11 -2.33 -7.39 5.53
C ALA A 11 -1.80 -8.58 6.35
N TYR A 12 -0.72 -8.37 7.07
CA TYR A 12 -0.05 -9.37 7.88
C TYR A 12 0.13 -8.86 9.31
N SER A 13 -0.15 -9.73 10.28
CA SER A 13 0.17 -9.45 11.69
C SER A 13 1.66 -9.54 11.97
N GLY A 14 2.09 -9.09 13.16
CA GLY A 14 3.50 -9.11 13.55
C GLY A 14 4.12 -10.51 13.58
N ASP A 15 3.30 -11.56 13.74
CA ASP A 15 3.66 -12.97 13.65
C ASP A 15 3.63 -13.53 12.21
N GLY A 16 3.38 -12.68 11.20
CA GLY A 16 3.38 -13.04 9.78
C GLY A 16 2.09 -13.69 9.28
N ARG A 17 1.05 -13.82 10.09
CA ARG A 17 -0.23 -14.38 9.64
C ARG A 17 -1.00 -13.39 8.75
N ALA A 18 -1.53 -13.89 7.64
CA ALA A 18 -2.37 -13.08 6.75
C ALA A 18 -3.74 -12.81 7.39
N ALA A 19 -4.15 -11.55 7.43
CA ALA A 19 -5.50 -11.16 7.80
C ALA A 19 -6.48 -11.60 6.71
N ALA A 20 -7.64 -12.11 7.11
CA ALA A 20 -8.73 -12.46 6.21
C ALA A 20 -9.42 -11.19 5.68
N LEU A 21 -8.78 -10.54 4.70
CA LEU A 21 -9.40 -9.45 3.98
C LEU A 21 -10.44 -10.04 3.01
N GLY A 22 -11.72 -9.77 3.31
CA GLY A 22 -12.85 -10.14 2.46
C GLY A 22 -12.85 -9.45 1.09
N GLY A 23 -14.01 -9.39 0.43
CA GLY A 23 -14.20 -8.98 -0.96
C GLY A 23 -13.53 -7.68 -1.43
N ALA A 24 -13.57 -7.43 -2.74
CA ALA A 24 -12.82 -6.38 -3.43
C ALA A 24 -12.86 -5.00 -2.77
N ARG A 25 -14.03 -4.55 -2.29
CA ARG A 25 -14.19 -3.24 -1.62
C ARG A 25 -13.39 -3.10 -0.33
N LEU A 26 -13.23 -4.18 0.45
CA LEU A 26 -12.45 -4.14 1.68
C LEU A 26 -10.94 -4.01 1.37
N ARG A 27 -10.50 -4.69 0.30
CA ARG A 27 -9.13 -4.57 -0.22
C ARG A 27 -8.88 -3.17 -0.78
N ALA A 28 -9.80 -2.63 -1.57
CA ALA A 28 -9.73 -1.27 -2.10
C ALA A 28 -9.60 -0.23 -0.97
N LEU A 29 -10.43 -0.33 0.08
CA LEU A 29 -10.35 0.57 1.24
C LEU A 29 -8.97 0.50 1.92
N LEU A 30 -8.44 -0.71 2.13
CA LEU A 30 -7.11 -0.86 2.73
C LEU A 30 -6.03 -0.26 1.83
N ALA A 31 -6.09 -0.52 0.52
CA ALA A 31 -5.13 0.03 -0.44
C ALA A 31 -5.16 1.57 -0.45
N ALA A 32 -6.35 2.18 -0.50
CA ALA A 32 -6.52 3.63 -0.48
C ALA A 32 -5.92 4.30 0.77
N LEU A 33 -6.04 3.63 1.93
CA LEU A 33 -5.42 4.11 3.17
C LEU A 33 -3.90 3.85 3.19
N ALA A 34 -3.44 2.71 2.67
CA ALA A 34 -2.03 2.32 2.66
C ALA A 34 -1.18 3.11 1.66
N LEU A 35 -1.78 3.72 0.64
CA LEU A 35 -1.10 4.69 -0.25
C LEU A 35 -0.65 5.97 0.48
N HIS A 36 -1.28 6.28 1.62
CA HIS A 36 -0.99 7.45 2.44
C HIS A 36 -0.91 7.07 3.92
N PRO A 37 0.06 6.22 4.31
CA PRO A 37 0.14 5.70 5.67
C PRO A 37 0.33 6.84 6.69
N GLY A 38 -0.34 6.74 7.83
CA GLY A 38 -0.32 7.75 8.89
C GLY A 38 -1.11 9.03 8.58
N ARG A 39 -1.59 9.24 7.35
CA ARG A 39 -2.33 10.46 6.95
C ARG A 39 -3.83 10.22 6.93
N VAL A 40 -4.60 11.26 7.27
CA VAL A 40 -6.06 11.21 7.19
C VAL A 40 -6.49 11.32 5.74
N ARG A 41 -7.32 10.38 5.31
CA ARG A 41 -8.09 10.43 4.08
C ARG A 41 -9.55 10.77 4.38
N THR A 42 -10.10 11.73 3.66
CA THR A 42 -11.50 12.15 3.82
C THR A 42 -12.45 11.03 3.46
N ALA A 43 -13.66 11.06 4.02
CA ALA A 43 -14.69 10.07 3.70
C ALA A 43 -15.02 10.07 2.20
N GLU A 44 -15.11 11.25 1.58
CA GLU A 44 -15.41 11.42 0.16
C GLU A 44 -14.33 10.76 -0.70
N ALA A 45 -13.05 11.06 -0.46
CA ALA A 45 -11.95 10.47 -1.24
C ALA A 45 -11.87 8.94 -1.07
N LEU A 46 -12.26 8.41 0.08
CA LEU A 46 -12.32 6.97 0.31
C LEU A 46 -13.54 6.33 -0.35
N ILE A 47 -14.67 7.05 -0.47
CA ILE A 47 -15.82 6.60 -1.23
C ILE A 47 -15.44 6.49 -2.70
N ASP A 48 -14.87 7.55 -3.27
CA ASP A 48 -14.43 7.58 -4.66
C ASP A 48 -13.43 6.45 -4.94
N ALA A 49 -12.44 6.25 -4.08
CA ALA A 49 -11.44 5.19 -4.26
C ALA A 49 -12.00 3.75 -4.15
N VAL A 50 -13.13 3.55 -3.46
CA VAL A 50 -13.70 2.21 -3.21
C VAL A 50 -14.80 1.85 -4.21
N TRP A 51 -15.56 2.84 -4.67
CA TRP A 51 -16.73 2.64 -5.53
C TRP A 51 -16.59 3.27 -6.91
N ASP A 52 -15.59 4.12 -7.13
CA ASP A 52 -15.40 4.86 -8.38
C ASP A 52 -16.70 5.59 -8.74
N ASP A 53 -17.23 5.38 -9.95
CA ASP A 53 -18.47 6.02 -10.42
C ASP A 53 -19.77 5.38 -9.91
N GLU A 54 -19.73 4.29 -9.12
CA GLU A 54 -20.93 3.56 -8.68
C GLU A 54 -21.08 3.43 -7.15
N PRO A 55 -21.18 4.56 -6.41
CA PRO A 55 -21.43 4.55 -4.99
C PRO A 55 -22.88 4.13 -4.66
N PRO A 56 -23.10 3.42 -3.53
CA PRO A 56 -24.45 3.12 -3.06
C PRO A 56 -25.14 4.39 -2.56
N ALA A 57 -26.49 4.37 -2.50
CA ALA A 57 -27.28 5.52 -2.06
C ALA A 57 -26.88 6.07 -0.68
N ASP A 58 -26.46 5.19 0.24
CA ASP A 58 -25.85 5.55 1.53
C ASP A 58 -24.35 5.20 1.54
N ALA A 59 -23.57 5.96 0.77
CA ALA A 59 -22.12 5.77 0.66
C ALA A 59 -21.40 5.95 2.01
N ALA A 60 -21.84 6.91 2.82
CA ALA A 60 -21.27 7.17 4.14
C ALA A 60 -21.47 5.98 5.09
N GLY A 61 -22.70 5.46 5.20
CA GLY A 61 -23.00 4.27 5.99
C GLY A 61 -22.27 3.02 5.47
N ALA A 62 -22.18 2.86 4.15
CA ALA A 62 -21.43 1.77 3.54
C ALA A 62 -19.93 1.84 3.87
N LEU A 63 -19.33 3.04 3.84
CA LEU A 63 -17.93 3.26 4.22
C LEU A 63 -17.71 2.92 5.70
N GLN A 64 -18.58 3.41 6.60
CA GLN A 64 -18.53 3.08 8.04
C GLN A 64 -18.56 1.56 8.27
N ALA A 65 -19.44 0.85 7.56
CA ALA A 65 -19.54 -0.61 7.64
C ALA A 65 -18.26 -1.31 7.14
N LEU A 66 -17.66 -0.84 6.04
CA LEU A 66 -16.38 -1.35 5.55
C LEU A 66 -15.24 -1.09 6.54
N VAL A 67 -15.16 0.10 7.14
CA VAL A 67 -14.16 0.42 8.17
C VAL A 67 -14.34 -0.49 9.39
N GLY A 68 -15.58 -0.72 9.83
CA GLY A 68 -15.88 -1.65 10.91
C GLY A 68 -15.40 -3.07 10.61
N ARG A 69 -15.61 -3.56 9.39
CA ARG A 69 -15.10 -4.88 8.94
C ARG A 69 -13.57 -4.89 8.88
N LEU A 70 -12.95 -3.83 8.38
CA LEU A 70 -11.49 -3.73 8.29
C LEU A 70 -10.86 -3.79 9.67
N ARG A 71 -11.38 -3.02 10.64
CA ARG A 71 -10.94 -3.05 12.04
C ARG A 71 -11.05 -4.43 12.69
N ARG A 72 -12.04 -5.24 12.33
CA ARG A 72 -12.13 -6.63 12.81
C ARG A 72 -11.06 -7.53 12.18
N ALA A 73 -10.72 -7.29 10.91
CA ALA A 73 -9.73 -8.11 10.20
C ALA A 73 -8.29 -7.78 10.61
N ILE A 74 -7.95 -6.50 10.80
CA ILE A 74 -6.56 -6.05 11.03
C ILE A 74 -6.33 -5.41 12.40
N GLY A 75 -7.33 -5.44 13.28
CA GLY A 75 -7.27 -4.87 14.62
C GLY A 75 -7.82 -3.43 14.70
N HIS A 76 -8.48 -3.12 15.81
CA HIS A 76 -9.20 -1.86 15.99
C HIS A 76 -8.26 -0.64 15.95
N ALA A 77 -7.06 -0.77 16.54
CA ALA A 77 -6.06 0.30 16.60
C ALA A 77 -5.38 0.59 15.24
N ALA A 78 -5.49 -0.32 14.26
CA ALA A 78 -4.86 -0.17 12.96
C ALA A 78 -5.52 0.92 12.10
N VAL A 79 -6.79 1.26 12.36
CA VAL A 79 -7.52 2.30 11.62
C VAL A 79 -8.13 3.29 12.59
N ALA A 80 -7.60 4.51 12.64
CA ALA A 80 -8.14 5.58 13.47
C ALA A 80 -9.17 6.40 12.69
N SER A 81 -10.24 6.77 13.37
CA SER A 81 -11.16 7.81 12.90
C SER A 81 -10.56 9.18 13.24
N ALA A 82 -10.65 10.12 12.31
CA ALA A 82 -10.27 11.50 12.50
C ALA A 82 -11.40 12.41 12.02
N ALA A 83 -11.32 13.72 12.29
CA ALA A 83 -12.31 14.67 11.81
C ALA A 83 -12.46 14.56 10.28
N GLY A 84 -13.65 14.13 9.82
CA GLY A 84 -13.99 13.99 8.40
C GLY A 84 -13.40 12.76 7.68
N GLY A 85 -12.77 11.80 8.37
CA GLY A 85 -12.13 10.70 7.65
C GLY A 85 -11.46 9.62 8.50
N TYR A 86 -10.54 8.90 7.85
CA TYR A 86 -9.83 7.75 8.42
C TYR A 86 -8.36 7.76 8.08
N ARG A 87 -7.53 7.18 8.94
CA ARG A 87 -6.12 6.95 8.68
C ARG A 87 -5.72 5.53 9.03
N LEU A 88 -4.77 4.97 8.29
CA LEU A 88 -4.05 3.77 8.68
C LEU A 88 -2.96 4.16 9.69
N CYS A 89 -2.98 3.56 10.87
CA CYS A 89 -1.97 3.73 11.90
C CYS A 89 -0.75 2.84 11.56
N ALA A 90 0.01 3.25 10.55
CA ALA A 90 1.19 2.54 10.04
C ALA A 90 2.24 3.54 9.58
N GLY A 91 3.51 3.13 9.63
CA GLY A 91 4.62 3.87 9.02
C GLY A 91 4.78 3.51 7.53
N PRO A 92 5.50 4.33 6.73
CA PRO A 92 5.85 3.98 5.36
C PRO A 92 6.55 2.62 5.25
N GLU A 93 7.42 2.28 6.20
CA GLU A 93 8.16 1.03 6.27
C GLU A 93 7.27 -0.21 6.43
N ASP A 94 6.03 -0.05 6.87
CA ASP A 94 5.06 -1.13 7.00
C ASP A 94 4.36 -1.47 5.67
N VAL A 95 4.51 -0.62 4.64
CA VAL A 95 3.88 -0.77 3.32
C VAL A 95 4.93 -1.14 2.26
N ASP A 96 4.68 -2.22 1.52
CA ASP A 96 5.60 -2.73 0.49
C ASP A 96 5.95 -1.71 -0.60
N LEU A 97 5.00 -0.88 -1.02
CA LEU A 97 5.20 0.20 -1.99
C LEU A 97 6.33 1.14 -1.58
N HIS A 98 6.29 1.64 -0.34
CA HIS A 98 7.27 2.61 0.13
C HIS A 98 8.63 1.96 0.42
N ARG A 99 8.63 0.70 0.88
CA ARG A 99 9.87 -0.06 1.01
C ARG A 99 10.53 -0.30 -0.35
N PHE A 100 9.74 -0.61 -1.37
CA PHE A 100 10.25 -0.78 -2.74
C PHE A 100 10.83 0.54 -3.27
N GLN A 101 10.13 1.66 -3.07
CA GLN A 101 10.61 2.99 -3.47
C GLN A 101 11.96 3.32 -2.82
N GLN A 102 12.10 3.11 -1.50
CA GLN A 102 13.36 3.33 -0.78
C GLN A 102 14.51 2.47 -1.33
N LEU A 103 14.28 1.17 -1.52
CA LEU A 103 15.30 0.27 -2.07
C LEU A 103 15.68 0.61 -3.52
N ALA A 104 14.72 1.07 -4.32
CA ALA A 104 14.98 1.49 -5.69
C ALA A 104 15.84 2.77 -5.73
N GLU A 105 15.61 3.71 -4.82
CA GLU A 105 16.41 4.93 -4.66
C GLU A 105 17.85 4.58 -4.21
N GLU A 106 18.00 3.69 -3.23
CA GLU A 106 19.31 3.22 -2.75
C GLU A 106 20.12 2.50 -3.84
N GLY A 107 19.48 1.64 -4.63
CA GLY A 107 20.11 0.93 -5.74
C GLY A 107 20.44 1.80 -6.96
N THR A 108 19.85 2.99 -7.05
CA THR A 108 20.09 3.96 -8.13
C THR A 108 21.24 4.91 -7.80
N CYS A 109 21.75 4.93 -6.55
CA CYS A 109 23.01 5.60 -6.25
C CYS A 109 24.11 4.93 -7.08
N PRO A 110 24.66 5.59 -8.13
CA PRO A 110 25.74 5.00 -8.90
C PRO A 110 26.86 4.69 -7.92
N PRO A 111 27.49 3.49 -7.95
CA PRO A 111 28.70 3.28 -7.19
C PRO A 111 29.66 4.42 -7.57
N ALA A 112 30.19 5.12 -6.57
CA ALA A 112 31.15 6.20 -6.78
C ALA A 112 32.18 5.71 -7.79
N ARG A 113 32.13 6.29 -8.99
CA ARG A 113 32.83 5.79 -10.16
C ARG A 113 34.32 5.87 -9.86
N SER A 114 34.94 4.76 -9.48
CA SER A 114 36.40 4.64 -9.49
C SER A 114 36.86 4.90 -10.93
N PRO A 115 37.78 5.84 -11.17
CA PRO A 115 38.24 6.14 -12.51
C PRO A 115 39.32 5.14 -12.90
N SER A 116 38.96 3.94 -13.34
CA SER A 116 39.79 3.12 -14.23
C SER A 116 39.08 1.85 -14.70
N GLY A 117 38.87 1.72 -16.01
CA GLY A 117 38.70 0.43 -16.68
C GLY A 117 37.34 0.13 -17.33
N CYS A 118 36.77 1.01 -18.14
CA CYS A 118 35.80 0.58 -19.16
C CYS A 118 36.57 0.01 -20.37
N ALA A 119 36.86 -1.29 -20.35
CA ALA A 119 37.26 -2.05 -21.53
C ALA A 119 36.41 -3.31 -21.67
N ASP A 120 35.74 -3.40 -22.82
CA ASP A 120 35.28 -4.60 -23.53
C ASP A 120 34.17 -5.48 -22.90
N TRP A 121 32.90 -5.17 -23.22
CA TRP A 121 31.80 -6.15 -23.13
C TRP A 121 31.22 -6.52 -24.51
N ARG A 122 31.77 -6.02 -25.62
CA ARG A 122 31.14 -6.13 -26.94
C ARG A 122 31.90 -7.06 -27.88
N ARG A 123 32.09 -8.31 -27.44
CA ARG A 123 32.42 -9.46 -28.30
C ARG A 123 31.85 -10.74 -27.72
N ARG A 124 30.54 -10.96 -27.90
CA ARG A 124 29.86 -12.27 -27.77
C ARG A 124 28.42 -12.19 -28.28
N ALA A 125 28.24 -11.78 -29.53
CA ALA A 125 26.97 -11.94 -30.25
C ALA A 125 27.21 -11.79 -31.77
N SER A 126 27.94 -12.74 -32.37
CA SER A 126 27.93 -13.05 -33.81
C SER A 126 28.88 -14.23 -34.04
N SER A 127 28.34 -15.45 -33.97
CA SER A 127 28.83 -16.66 -34.66
C SER A 127 27.83 -17.79 -34.38
N ALA A 128 26.83 -17.92 -35.24
CA ALA A 128 26.17 -19.16 -35.62
C ALA A 128 25.43 -18.90 -36.94
#